data_AF-A0A1E4EYU0-F1
#
_entry.id   AF-A0A1E4EYU0-F1
#
_cell.length_a   1.000
_cell.length_b   1.000
_cell.length_c   1.000
_cell.angle_alpha   90.00
_cell.angle_beta   90.00
_cell.angle_gamma   90.00
#
_symmetry.space_group_name_H-M   'P 1'
#
loop_
_entity.id
_entity.type
_entity.pdbx_description
1 polymer ?
#
loop_
_entity_poly.entity_id
_entity_poly.type
_entity_poly.pdbx_seq_one_letter_code
_entity_poly.pdbx_strand_id
1 'polypeptide(L)'
;MRSKRGIVLVTVLFFILLIGILSRAILSAGPLVSRVGGQLSESLVAQRAAEAGASYACAQIKAKNDWRGDKDAVTLNLPDLKVQEDHGNVVGWMKNAAGTISMFRIRFNFQDGTMTEGLDDPSTFWIDSPYLSLNCVPALVNNGVVPRANSGPSPWAVSAPSVGSLTLTTKRATVAIEGITGRALEGTTGPCNLPNGQLIKCVLRVGFGASGSPTAPDSVISAGNGIETQTNTTTKVAIVGSGVARLRTKKGINVGKGDGSVNILDMTGEAGRDTSLANTGLNATLTGSVTAKTESVGDGKDFYNIKWSDVPKASSNENDAVQLPGGIYVMAMDGKVRYYDADPSTFKTMDQSAGCVTISSSNFNEVRSSANLGAVPSGIKLDSSTFAINVTQDLNIKTSSNGHADVMFTVPSGRPISKDDTDKPYVSSTTPMSFYAPGVLQINDATVSCAGNMTVLTNVKGRNGTITAGGNSTICAPSVDIDMTSASTFTQRLSVYVKGDLTLSTWQDNPALPPYVPAIREYGPLKVKGLVYSWGDMNILAGTKDQTATPGIYKASSFGNVSVTGALVAYGADPNGGSPGADNKGAVKIYGETADIIYDSAFLTPGTTLTAGAPLQGITRISYGFER
;
A
#
# COMPACT_ATOMS: atom_id res chain seq x y z
N MET A 1 -59.13 -44.39 -30.46
CA MET A 1 -59.06 -42.92 -30.31
C MET A 1 -59.21 -42.38 -28.86
N ARG A 2 -59.59 -43.18 -27.85
CA ARG A 2 -59.76 -42.69 -26.45
C ARG A 2 -58.44 -42.45 -25.68
N SER A 3 -57.35 -43.17 -25.96
CA SER A 3 -56.07 -43.00 -25.24
C SER A 3 -55.31 -41.71 -25.59
N LYS A 4 -55.44 -41.20 -26.83
CA LYS A 4 -54.78 -39.96 -27.26
C LYS A 4 -55.40 -38.70 -26.63
N ARG A 5 -56.69 -38.72 -26.26
CA ARG A 5 -57.36 -37.59 -25.59
C ARG A 5 -57.01 -37.49 -24.10
N GLY A 6 -56.74 -38.62 -23.44
CA GLY A 6 -56.30 -38.65 -22.04
C GLY A 6 -54.89 -38.08 -21.84
N ILE A 7 -53.95 -38.42 -22.73
CA ILE A 7 -52.56 -37.90 -22.67
C ILE A 7 -52.52 -36.38 -22.86
N VAL A 8 -53.31 -35.84 -23.81
CA VAL A 8 -53.40 -34.38 -24.03
C VAL A 8 -53.99 -33.68 -22.82
N LEU A 9 -55.02 -34.26 -22.20
CA LEU A 9 -55.64 -33.67 -21.00
C LEU A 9 -54.68 -33.65 -19.81
N VAL A 10 -53.92 -34.73 -19.60
CA VAL A 10 -52.92 -34.83 -18.53
C VAL A 10 -51.75 -33.87 -18.76
N THR A 11 -51.25 -33.74 -20.00
CA THR A 11 -50.17 -32.79 -20.32
C THR A 11 -50.63 -31.34 -20.16
N VAL A 12 -51.85 -30.98 -20.60
CA VAL A 12 -52.39 -29.63 -20.41
C VAL A 12 -52.59 -29.31 -18.93
N LEU A 13 -53.12 -30.24 -18.12
CA LEU A 13 -53.24 -30.06 -16.68
C LEU A 13 -51.87 -29.89 -16.00
N PHE A 14 -50.87 -30.66 -16.44
CA PHE A 14 -49.53 -30.55 -15.90
C PHE A 14 -48.89 -29.20 -16.24
N PHE A 15 -49.07 -28.70 -17.47
CA PHE A 15 -48.60 -27.36 -17.85
C PHE A 15 -49.31 -26.25 -17.09
N ILE A 16 -50.62 -26.34 -16.88
CA ILE A 16 -51.37 -25.36 -16.08
C ILE A 16 -50.91 -25.38 -14.62
N LEU A 17 -50.66 -26.56 -14.04
CA LEU A 17 -50.13 -26.70 -12.69
C LEU A 17 -48.72 -26.11 -12.58
N LEU A 18 -47.86 -26.38 -13.56
CA LEU A 18 -46.48 -25.90 -13.59
C LEU A 18 -46.40 -24.38 -13.78
N ILE A 19 -47.25 -23.81 -14.65
CA ILE A 19 -47.42 -22.36 -14.78
C ILE A 19 -47.98 -21.78 -13.48
N GLY A 20 -48.98 -22.40 -12.86
CA GLY A 20 -49.55 -21.94 -11.59
C GLY A 20 -48.53 -21.91 -10.45
N ILE A 21 -47.66 -22.92 -10.35
CA ILE A 21 -46.58 -22.98 -9.35
C ILE A 21 -45.50 -21.93 -9.65
N LEU A 22 -45.07 -21.78 -10.90
CA LEU A 22 -44.10 -20.76 -11.30
C LEU A 22 -44.63 -19.34 -11.10
N SER A 23 -45.89 -19.07 -11.43
CA SER A 23 -46.54 -17.78 -11.18
C SER A 23 -46.66 -17.50 -9.68
N ARG A 24 -46.98 -18.50 -8.85
CA ARG A 24 -46.99 -18.35 -7.39
C ARG A 24 -45.60 -18.06 -6.84
N ALA A 25 -44.58 -18.75 -7.34
CA ALA A 25 -43.18 -18.54 -6.93
C ALA A 25 -42.67 -17.14 -7.32
N ILE A 26 -43.01 -16.65 -8.51
CA ILE A 26 -42.65 -15.30 -8.98
C ILE A 26 -43.41 -14.23 -8.17
N LEU A 27 -44.70 -14.43 -7.90
CA LEU A 27 -45.49 -13.51 -7.06
C LEU A 27 -45.03 -13.52 -5.58
N SER A 28 -44.54 -14.66 -5.07
CA SER A 28 -44.01 -14.75 -3.70
C SER A 28 -42.57 -14.26 -3.57
N ALA A 29 -41.74 -14.42 -4.60
CA ALA A 29 -40.32 -14.04 -4.58
C ALA A 29 -40.06 -12.61 -5.09
N GLY A 30 -40.93 -12.06 -5.93
CA GLY A 30 -40.82 -10.69 -6.48
C GLY A 30 -40.70 -9.59 -5.41
N PRO A 31 -41.55 -9.58 -4.37
CA PRO A 31 -41.41 -8.63 -3.26
C PRO A 31 -40.10 -8.81 -2.48
N LEU A 32 -39.56 -10.03 -2.43
CA LEU A 32 -38.34 -10.35 -1.70
C LEU A 32 -37.09 -9.92 -2.47
N VAL A 33 -37.04 -10.18 -3.78
CA VAL A 33 -35.96 -9.73 -4.68
C VAL A 33 -35.96 -8.20 -4.82
N SER A 34 -37.12 -7.57 -4.89
CA SER A 34 -37.27 -6.11 -4.87
C SER A 34 -36.83 -5.49 -3.53
N ARG A 35 -37.16 -6.13 -2.40
CA ARG A 35 -36.69 -5.69 -1.08
C ARG A 35 -35.18 -5.82 -0.93
N VAL A 36 -34.57 -6.90 -1.43
CA VAL A 36 -33.11 -7.08 -1.39
C VAL A 36 -32.41 -6.05 -2.28
N GLY A 37 -32.92 -5.78 -3.49
CA GLY A 37 -32.39 -4.74 -4.37
C GLY A 37 -32.53 -3.32 -3.79
N GLY A 38 -33.68 -3.03 -3.17
CA GLY A 38 -33.92 -1.78 -2.46
C GLY A 38 -33.00 -1.60 -1.24
N GLN A 39 -32.84 -2.64 -0.42
CA GLN A 39 -31.94 -2.62 0.74
C GLN A 39 -30.48 -2.41 0.37
N LEU A 40 -30.00 -3.00 -0.73
CA LEU A 40 -28.65 -2.77 -1.23
C LEU A 40 -28.45 -1.32 -1.68
N SER A 41 -29.44 -0.74 -2.38
CA SER A 41 -29.40 0.66 -2.81
C SER A 41 -29.46 1.62 -1.63
N GLU A 42 -30.34 1.39 -0.66
CA GLU A 42 -30.48 2.21 0.54
C GLU A 42 -29.25 2.08 1.45
N SER A 43 -28.65 0.89 1.57
CA SER A 43 -27.38 0.71 2.30
C SER A 43 -26.24 1.53 1.70
N LEU A 44 -26.17 1.66 0.37
CA LEU A 44 -25.18 2.51 -0.30
C LEU A 44 -25.43 4.00 -0.04
N VAL A 45 -26.69 4.42 0.06
CA VAL A 45 -27.05 5.80 0.41
C VAL A 45 -26.69 6.12 1.87
N ALA A 46 -26.97 5.21 2.80
CA ALA A 46 -26.53 5.35 4.19
C ALA A 46 -25.00 5.42 4.30
N GLN A 47 -24.28 4.59 3.53
CA GLN A 47 -22.81 4.66 3.48
C GLN A 47 -22.31 6.01 2.97
N ARG A 48 -22.85 6.53 1.86
CA ARG A 48 -22.47 7.86 1.34
C ARG A 48 -22.74 8.98 2.35
N ALA A 49 -23.80 8.84 3.15
CA ALA A 49 -24.07 9.77 4.22
C ALA A 49 -22.99 9.74 5.30
N ALA A 50 -22.56 8.56 5.71
CA ALA A 50 -21.45 8.41 6.66
C ALA A 50 -20.14 8.99 6.10
N GLU A 51 -19.84 8.78 4.82
CA GLU A 51 -18.66 9.34 4.13
C GLU A 51 -18.69 10.87 4.06
N ALA A 52 -19.86 11.47 3.82
CA ALA A 52 -20.04 12.92 3.87
C ALA A 52 -19.80 13.48 5.29
N GLY A 53 -20.28 12.78 6.32
CA GLY A 53 -19.99 13.12 7.72
C GLY A 53 -18.50 13.01 8.05
N ALA A 54 -17.80 12.03 7.49
CA ALA A 54 -16.34 11.91 7.62
C ALA A 54 -15.61 13.10 6.98
N SER A 55 -16.04 13.54 5.80
CA SER A 55 -15.47 14.72 5.13
C SER A 55 -15.72 16.00 5.92
N TYR A 56 -16.92 16.15 6.48
CA TYR A 56 -17.24 17.28 7.35
C TYR A 56 -16.37 17.31 8.61
N ALA A 57 -16.25 16.19 9.33
CA ALA A 57 -15.39 16.08 10.51
C ALA A 57 -13.92 16.38 10.18
N CYS A 58 -13.44 15.90 9.02
CA CYS A 58 -12.09 16.19 8.54
C CYS A 58 -11.88 17.70 8.35
N ALA A 59 -12.82 18.39 7.72
CA ALA A 59 -12.74 19.84 7.51
C ALA A 59 -12.75 20.61 8.85
N GLN A 60 -13.58 20.19 9.81
CA GLN A 60 -13.68 20.86 11.09
C GLN A 60 -12.43 20.66 11.97
N ILE A 61 -11.90 19.43 12.07
CA ILE A 61 -10.66 19.17 12.82
C ILE A 61 -9.46 19.87 12.16
N LYS A 62 -9.46 20.03 10.83
CA LYS A 62 -8.45 20.85 10.12
C LYS A 62 -8.53 22.33 10.49
N ALA A 63 -9.73 22.87 10.68
CA ALA A 63 -9.94 24.28 11.01
C ALA A 63 -9.68 24.56 12.51
N LYS A 64 -10.10 23.65 13.40
CA LYS A 64 -9.98 23.75 14.86
C LYS A 64 -9.53 22.38 15.40
N ASN A 65 -8.29 22.29 15.88
CA ASN A 65 -7.64 21.01 16.21
C ASN A 65 -8.27 20.29 17.42
N ASP A 66 -8.90 21.02 18.33
CA ASP A 66 -9.68 20.55 19.47
C ASP A 66 -11.17 20.42 19.16
N TRP A 67 -11.57 20.51 17.87
CA TRP A 67 -12.97 20.40 17.48
C TRP A 67 -13.59 19.10 17.99
N ARG A 68 -14.75 19.28 18.62
CA ARG A 68 -15.54 18.21 19.23
C ARG A 68 -17.03 18.41 19.01
N GLY A 69 -17.42 19.12 17.95
CA GLY A 69 -18.82 19.43 17.65
C GLY A 69 -19.41 20.55 18.53
N ASP A 70 -18.57 21.48 19.00
CA ASP A 70 -18.86 22.48 20.03
C ASP A 70 -19.05 23.91 19.49
N LYS A 71 -19.51 24.06 18.23
CA LYS A 71 -19.85 25.38 17.67
C LYS A 71 -21.25 25.86 18.02
N ASP A 72 -22.14 24.95 18.44
CA ASP A 72 -23.50 25.23 18.91
C ASP A 72 -24.34 26.09 17.95
N ALA A 73 -24.16 25.84 16.64
CA ALA A 73 -24.76 26.62 15.58
C ALA A 73 -24.99 25.81 14.30
N VAL A 74 -25.83 26.34 13.40
CA VAL A 74 -25.91 25.87 12.01
C VAL A 74 -24.61 26.27 11.31
N THR A 75 -23.79 25.29 10.96
CA THR A 75 -22.46 25.50 10.40
C THR A 75 -22.44 25.49 8.87
N LEU A 76 -23.40 24.81 8.25
CA LEU A 76 -23.57 24.76 6.81
C LEU A 76 -25.06 24.80 6.48
N ASN A 77 -25.46 25.68 5.57
CA ASN A 77 -26.86 25.89 5.20
C ASN A 77 -27.01 26.06 3.68
N LEU A 78 -26.87 24.97 2.95
CA LEU A 78 -27.11 24.88 1.51
C LEU A 78 -28.48 24.25 1.24
N PRO A 79 -29.08 24.45 0.04
CA PRO A 79 -30.38 23.87 -0.30
C PRO A 79 -30.44 22.34 -0.11
N ASP A 80 -29.36 21.65 -0.47
CA ASP A 80 -29.28 20.18 -0.48
C ASP A 80 -28.36 19.60 0.61
N LEU A 81 -27.77 20.45 1.45
CA LEU A 81 -26.87 20.06 2.54
C LEU A 81 -26.93 21.05 3.69
N LYS A 82 -27.35 20.58 4.86
CA LYS A 82 -27.40 21.38 6.09
C LYS A 82 -26.71 20.63 7.22
N VAL A 83 -25.89 21.32 8.00
CA VAL A 83 -25.19 20.71 9.14
C VAL A 83 -25.30 21.62 10.36
N GLN A 84 -25.68 21.04 11.49
CA GLN A 84 -25.79 21.75 12.76
C GLN A 84 -24.99 21.00 13.84
N GLU A 85 -24.25 21.78 14.62
CA GLU A 85 -23.53 21.33 15.82
C GLU A 85 -24.30 21.81 17.07
N ASP A 86 -24.35 20.98 18.11
CA ASP A 86 -25.05 21.25 19.37
C ASP A 86 -24.38 20.48 20.51
N HIS A 87 -23.55 21.19 21.27
CA HIS A 87 -22.81 20.79 22.46
C HIS A 87 -22.11 19.44 22.32
N GLY A 88 -21.52 19.16 21.15
CA GLY A 88 -20.79 17.92 20.86
C GLY A 88 -21.56 16.86 20.11
N ASN A 89 -22.82 17.12 19.77
CA ASN A 89 -23.58 16.35 18.80
C ASN A 89 -23.63 17.09 17.46
N VAL A 90 -23.43 16.35 16.37
CA VAL A 90 -23.44 16.91 15.01
C VAL A 90 -24.45 16.14 14.18
N VAL A 91 -25.33 16.85 13.50
CA VAL A 91 -26.30 16.27 12.59
C VAL A 91 -26.21 16.96 11.23
N GLY A 92 -25.87 16.16 10.21
CA GLY A 92 -25.93 16.55 8.81
C GLY A 92 -27.16 16.00 8.14
N TRP A 93 -27.87 16.84 7.39
CA TRP A 93 -28.99 16.49 6.54
C TRP A 93 -28.62 16.75 5.08
N MET A 94 -28.93 15.81 4.20
CA MET A 94 -28.56 15.87 2.79
C MET A 94 -29.66 15.36 1.89
N LYS A 95 -29.78 15.97 0.71
CA LYS A 95 -30.69 15.56 -0.35
C LYS A 95 -29.92 15.31 -1.63
N ASN A 96 -30.09 14.14 -2.24
CA ASN A 96 -29.44 13.84 -3.51
C ASN A 96 -30.26 14.39 -4.70
N ALA A 97 -29.69 14.33 -5.91
CA ALA A 97 -30.35 14.79 -7.14
C ALA A 97 -31.66 14.03 -7.46
N ALA A 98 -31.81 12.80 -6.96
CA ALA A 98 -33.04 12.00 -7.10
C ALA A 98 -34.09 12.34 -6.02
N GLY A 99 -33.81 13.30 -5.13
CA GLY A 99 -34.69 13.71 -4.04
C GLY A 99 -34.65 12.82 -2.81
N THR A 100 -33.83 11.76 -2.78
CA THR A 100 -33.66 10.89 -1.61
C THR A 100 -32.94 11.66 -0.51
N ILE A 101 -33.50 11.58 0.70
CA ILE A 101 -32.95 12.22 1.89
C ILE A 101 -32.10 11.23 2.66
N SER A 102 -30.96 11.70 3.15
CA SER A 102 -30.05 10.96 4.03
C SER A 102 -29.47 11.89 5.09
N MET A 103 -29.01 11.32 6.20
CA MET A 103 -28.44 12.06 7.31
C MET A 103 -27.16 11.42 7.80
N PHE A 104 -26.28 12.20 8.40
CA PHE A 104 -25.17 11.68 9.19
C PHE A 104 -25.20 12.24 10.62
N ARG A 105 -24.76 11.43 11.58
CA ARG A 105 -24.69 11.81 13.00
C ARG A 105 -23.30 11.54 13.55
N ILE A 106 -22.76 12.49 14.32
CA ILE A 106 -21.49 12.35 15.03
C ILE A 106 -21.72 12.74 16.48
N ARG A 107 -21.14 11.99 17.40
CA ARG A 107 -21.34 12.16 18.83
C ARG A 107 -20.01 12.22 19.57
N PHE A 108 -19.73 13.34 20.23
CA PHE A 108 -18.65 13.50 21.22
C PHE A 108 -19.19 13.62 22.64
N ASN A 109 -20.43 14.08 22.80
CA ASN A 109 -21.08 14.33 24.08
C ASN A 109 -21.53 13.03 24.77
N PHE A 110 -21.26 12.91 26.06
CA PHE A 110 -21.53 11.72 26.88
C PHE A 110 -22.98 11.66 27.34
N GLN A 111 -23.69 12.78 27.24
CA GLN A 111 -25.10 12.95 27.60
C GLN A 111 -25.33 12.52 29.06
N ASP A 112 -24.42 12.95 29.93
CA ASP A 112 -24.35 12.67 31.37
C ASP A 112 -24.41 13.95 32.22
N GLY A 113 -24.73 15.10 31.61
CA GLY A 113 -24.67 16.43 32.22
C GLY A 113 -23.36 17.16 31.93
N THR A 114 -23.00 18.14 32.79
CA THR A 114 -21.86 19.05 32.54
C THR A 114 -20.50 18.55 33.06
N MET A 115 -20.35 17.25 33.31
CA MET A 115 -19.40 16.77 34.32
C MET A 115 -18.11 16.17 33.74
N THR A 116 -18.19 15.24 32.78
CA THR A 116 -17.06 14.31 32.53
C THR A 116 -16.15 14.74 31.38
N GLU A 117 -16.71 15.21 30.27
CA GLU A 117 -16.03 15.62 29.04
C GLU A 117 -15.96 17.15 28.86
N GLY A 118 -16.51 17.90 29.81
CA GLY A 118 -16.56 19.35 29.79
C GLY A 118 -17.37 19.92 28.63
N LEU A 119 -18.51 19.29 28.34
CA LEU A 119 -19.55 19.75 27.42
C LEU A 119 -20.89 19.72 28.17
N ASP A 120 -21.78 20.67 27.88
CA ASP A 120 -23.16 20.63 28.39
C ASP A 120 -23.99 19.64 27.57
N ASP A 121 -25.08 19.10 28.12
CA ASP A 121 -25.98 18.22 27.36
C ASP A 121 -26.56 18.95 26.14
N PRO A 122 -26.78 18.25 25.01
CA PRO A 122 -27.32 18.84 23.79
C PRO A 122 -28.72 19.41 24.00
N SER A 123 -28.96 20.60 23.47
CA SER A 123 -30.23 21.31 23.61
C SER A 123 -31.29 20.85 22.60
N THR A 124 -30.84 20.40 21.44
CA THR A 124 -31.63 20.23 20.22
C THR A 124 -31.53 18.79 19.71
N PHE A 125 -30.32 18.22 19.61
CA PHE A 125 -30.12 16.90 19.02
C PHE A 125 -29.60 15.87 20.01
N TRP A 126 -30.50 15.01 20.44
CA TRP A 126 -30.19 13.88 21.31
C TRP A 126 -29.86 12.66 20.45
N ILE A 127 -28.61 12.18 20.52
CA ILE A 127 -28.13 11.04 19.71
C ILE A 127 -28.16 9.77 20.56
N ASP A 128 -29.22 8.99 20.39
CA ASP A 128 -29.27 7.61 20.90
C ASP A 128 -28.41 6.69 20.02
N SER A 129 -27.13 6.58 20.36
CA SER A 129 -26.13 5.71 19.74
C SER A 129 -25.06 5.29 20.75
N PRO A 130 -24.62 4.02 20.78
CA PRO A 130 -23.56 3.57 21.67
C PRO A 130 -22.16 4.02 21.22
N TYR A 131 -22.04 4.61 20.04
CA TYR A 131 -20.76 4.98 19.43
C TYR A 131 -20.38 6.42 19.75
N LEU A 132 -19.25 6.58 20.45
CA LEU A 132 -18.68 7.89 20.76
C LEU A 132 -17.43 8.18 19.95
N SER A 133 -17.22 9.47 19.74
CA SER A 133 -16.03 10.08 19.15
C SER A 133 -15.16 10.65 20.27
N LEU A 134 -13.84 10.59 20.09
CA LEU A 134 -12.88 11.13 21.02
C LEU A 134 -11.79 11.87 20.25
N ASN A 135 -11.55 13.13 20.60
CA ASN A 135 -10.49 13.93 20.02
C ASN A 135 -9.35 14.16 21.03
N CYS A 136 -8.23 13.45 20.86
CA CYS A 136 -7.01 13.63 21.64
C CYS A 136 -5.92 14.39 20.87
N VAL A 137 -6.29 15.12 19.80
CA VAL A 137 -5.35 15.94 19.02
C VAL A 137 -4.67 17.04 19.86
N PRO A 138 -5.36 17.76 20.76
CA PRO A 138 -4.75 18.85 21.55
C PRO A 138 -3.88 18.36 22.71
N ALA A 139 -4.09 17.13 23.18
CA ALA A 139 -3.41 16.62 24.36
C ALA A 139 -1.95 16.28 24.04
N LEU A 140 -1.00 16.87 24.79
CA LEU A 140 0.43 16.62 24.61
C LEU A 140 0.93 15.35 25.32
N VAL A 141 0.15 14.74 26.21
CA VAL A 141 0.68 13.69 27.12
C VAL A 141 -0.26 12.51 27.45
N ASN A 142 -1.52 12.48 27.00
CA ASN A 142 -2.45 11.44 27.46
C ASN A 142 -2.93 10.51 26.33
N ASN A 143 -2.74 9.20 26.54
CA ASN A 143 -3.54 8.18 25.86
C ASN A 143 -4.99 8.29 26.34
N GLY A 144 -5.94 8.33 25.42
CA GLY A 144 -7.37 8.39 25.72
C GLY A 144 -8.06 7.09 25.37
N VAL A 145 -8.80 6.49 26.29
CA VAL A 145 -9.68 5.36 25.97
C VAL A 145 -10.96 5.93 25.37
N VAL A 146 -11.36 5.50 24.17
CA VAL A 146 -12.65 5.89 23.58
C VAL A 146 -13.76 5.25 24.43
N PRO A 147 -14.57 6.05 25.14
CA PRO A 147 -15.60 5.51 26.01
C PRO A 147 -16.70 4.83 25.21
N ARG A 148 -17.39 3.88 25.84
CA ARG A 148 -18.65 3.34 25.35
C ARG A 148 -19.80 3.80 26.25
N ALA A 149 -20.97 3.97 25.65
CA ALA A 149 -22.20 4.19 26.40
C ALA A 149 -22.50 3.02 27.35
N ASN A 150 -23.23 3.31 28.42
CA ASN A 150 -23.57 2.35 29.47
C ASN A 150 -24.31 1.12 28.92
N SER A 151 -24.19 -0.01 29.60
CA SER A 151 -25.09 -1.16 29.40
C SER A 151 -26.19 -1.09 30.48
N GLY A 152 -27.41 -0.70 30.11
CA GLY A 152 -28.49 -0.49 31.08
C GLY A 152 -29.65 0.37 30.58
N PRO A 153 -30.51 0.90 31.47
CA PRO A 153 -31.74 1.64 31.10
C PRO A 153 -31.48 2.97 30.39
N SER A 154 -30.27 3.51 30.49
CA SER A 154 -29.78 4.62 29.66
C SER A 154 -28.61 4.13 28.79
N PRO A 155 -28.85 3.33 27.74
CA PRO A 155 -27.81 2.70 26.88
C PRO A 155 -27.01 3.69 26.01
N TRP A 156 -27.17 4.97 26.26
CA TRP A 156 -26.70 6.11 25.47
C TRP A 156 -25.85 7.03 26.36
N ALA A 157 -26.16 7.22 27.64
CA ALA A 157 -25.31 8.00 28.55
C ALA A 157 -24.01 7.27 28.93
N VAL A 158 -22.94 8.01 29.28
CA VAL A 158 -21.69 7.45 29.84
C VAL A 158 -21.57 7.90 31.30
N SER A 159 -21.69 6.99 32.28
CA SER A 159 -21.55 7.36 33.70
C SER A 159 -20.14 7.16 34.26
N ALA A 160 -19.25 6.49 33.52
CA ALA A 160 -17.84 6.30 33.86
C ALA A 160 -17.00 6.11 32.58
N PRO A 161 -16.09 7.03 32.23
CA PRO A 161 -15.45 7.07 30.91
C PRO A 161 -14.35 6.01 30.68
N SER A 162 -13.93 5.28 31.71
CA SER A 162 -12.86 4.27 31.62
C SER A 162 -13.29 2.96 30.93
N VAL A 163 -14.56 2.84 30.54
CA VAL A 163 -15.11 1.63 29.91
C VAL A 163 -15.02 1.74 28.38
N GLY A 164 -13.90 1.30 27.79
CA GLY A 164 -13.71 1.28 26.34
C GLY A 164 -12.61 0.30 25.90
N SER A 165 -12.74 -0.27 24.70
CA SER A 165 -11.78 -1.25 24.15
C SER A 165 -10.74 -0.65 23.21
N LEU A 166 -10.89 0.62 22.86
CA LEU A 166 -10.03 1.32 21.90
C LEU A 166 -9.22 2.39 22.61
N THR A 167 -7.91 2.16 22.71
CA THR A 167 -6.95 3.14 23.23
C THR A 167 -6.44 4.01 22.10
N LEU A 168 -6.68 5.32 22.17
CA LEU A 168 -6.08 6.32 21.30
C LEU A 168 -4.74 6.77 21.88
N THR A 169 -3.71 6.74 21.04
CA THR A 169 -2.43 7.39 21.33
C THR A 169 -2.54 8.89 21.11
N THR A 170 -1.65 9.66 21.73
CA THR A 170 -1.50 11.12 21.60
C THR A 170 -1.58 11.60 20.13
N LYS A 171 -2.13 12.80 19.90
CA LYS A 171 -2.28 13.44 18.58
C LYS A 171 -3.23 12.70 17.61
N ARG A 172 -4.18 11.91 18.13
CA ARG A 172 -5.19 11.23 17.31
C ARG A 172 -6.59 11.61 17.76
N ALA A 173 -7.52 11.65 16.81
CA ALA A 173 -8.94 11.62 17.07
C ALA A 173 -9.52 10.35 16.44
N THR A 174 -10.56 9.81 17.04
CA THR A 174 -11.43 8.83 16.40
C THR A 174 -12.84 9.39 16.41
N VAL A 175 -13.47 9.41 15.25
CA VAL A 175 -14.81 9.93 15.07
C VAL A 175 -15.70 8.81 14.56
N ALA A 176 -16.74 8.49 15.32
CA ALA A 176 -17.78 7.58 14.89
C ALA A 176 -18.87 8.37 14.19
N ILE A 177 -19.16 7.99 12.94
CA ILE A 177 -20.19 8.61 12.10
C ILE A 177 -21.24 7.56 11.79
N GLU A 178 -22.50 7.85 12.07
CA GLU A 178 -23.62 7.06 11.60
C GLU A 178 -24.22 7.71 10.37
N GLY A 179 -24.21 7.03 9.24
CA GLY A 179 -24.96 7.40 8.04
C GLY A 179 -26.31 6.72 8.02
N ILE A 180 -27.35 7.46 7.65
CA ILE A 180 -28.75 7.06 7.84
C ILE A 180 -29.54 7.42 6.60
N THR A 181 -30.37 6.49 6.14
CA THR A 181 -31.38 6.74 5.10
C THR A 181 -32.65 5.97 5.41
N GLY A 182 -33.73 6.25 4.70
CA GLY A 182 -34.97 5.47 4.76
C GLY A 182 -36.20 6.34 4.66
N ARG A 183 -37.35 5.68 4.47
CA ARG A 183 -38.65 6.34 4.25
C ARG A 183 -39.04 7.31 5.35
N ALA A 184 -38.63 7.05 6.60
CA ALA A 184 -38.94 7.94 7.70
C ALA A 184 -38.31 9.35 7.54
N LEU A 185 -37.29 9.51 6.68
CA LEU A 185 -36.64 10.78 6.42
C LEU A 185 -37.28 11.60 5.28
N GLU A 186 -38.17 11.02 4.47
CA GLU A 186 -38.69 11.62 3.23
C GLU A 186 -39.45 12.96 3.41
N GLY A 187 -39.87 13.29 4.65
CA GLY A 187 -40.52 14.56 4.99
C GLY A 187 -39.64 15.59 5.73
N THR A 188 -38.37 15.28 5.96
CA THR A 188 -37.48 16.16 6.73
C THR A 188 -36.88 17.26 5.86
N THR A 189 -36.72 18.47 6.40
CA THR A 189 -36.23 19.66 5.66
C THR A 189 -34.90 20.21 6.19
N GLY A 190 -34.28 19.49 7.13
CA GLY A 190 -33.02 19.85 7.76
C GLY A 190 -32.63 18.88 8.88
N PRO A 191 -31.53 19.19 9.60
CA PRO A 191 -31.06 18.41 10.74
C PRO A 191 -32.16 18.25 11.79
N CYS A 192 -32.38 17.01 12.24
CA CYS A 192 -33.43 16.67 13.20
C CYS A 192 -33.05 15.42 14.02
N ASN A 193 -33.73 15.23 15.15
CA ASN A 193 -33.72 13.93 15.82
C ASN A 193 -34.34 12.88 14.91
N LEU A 194 -33.88 11.63 15.03
CA LEU A 194 -34.35 10.58 14.14
C LEU A 194 -35.87 10.38 14.29
N PRO A 195 -36.63 10.43 13.19
CA PRO A 195 -38.05 10.17 13.23
C PRO A 195 -38.31 8.68 13.47
N ASN A 196 -39.44 8.39 14.12
CA ASN A 196 -39.89 7.02 14.31
C ASN A 196 -40.26 6.40 12.95
N GLY A 197 -39.66 5.26 12.61
CA GLY A 197 -39.98 4.52 11.39
C GLY A 197 -38.84 3.67 10.86
N GLN A 198 -39.01 3.17 9.64
CA GLN A 198 -38.01 2.32 8.99
C GLN A 198 -36.81 3.15 8.54
N LEU A 199 -35.67 2.89 9.18
CA LEU A 199 -34.38 3.51 8.91
C LEU A 199 -33.34 2.43 8.63
N ILE A 200 -32.40 2.75 7.75
CA ILE A 200 -31.19 1.96 7.49
C ILE A 200 -30.01 2.78 7.97
N LYS A 201 -29.17 2.15 8.79
CA LYS A 201 -27.99 2.76 9.40
C LYS A 201 -26.73 2.09 8.88
N CYS A 202 -25.67 2.87 8.76
CA CYS A 202 -24.32 2.43 8.46
C CYS A 202 -23.38 3.16 9.40
N VAL A 203 -22.60 2.44 10.20
CA VAL A 203 -21.65 3.08 11.12
C VAL A 203 -20.25 3.03 10.50
N LEU A 204 -19.63 4.20 10.46
CA LEU A 204 -18.32 4.45 9.93
C LEU A 204 -17.44 5.03 11.03
N ARG A 205 -16.44 4.27 11.48
CA ARG A 205 -15.45 4.80 12.42
C ARG A 205 -14.25 5.32 11.64
N VAL A 206 -13.89 6.58 11.87
CA VAL A 206 -12.80 7.31 11.21
C VAL A 206 -11.73 7.74 12.20
N GLY A 207 -10.50 7.25 12.02
CA GLY A 207 -9.34 7.73 12.77
C GLY A 207 -8.66 8.91 12.06
N PHE A 208 -8.61 10.08 12.71
CA PHE A 208 -7.78 11.21 12.32
C PHE A 208 -6.49 11.20 13.13
N GLY A 209 -5.36 11.47 12.48
CA GLY A 209 -4.12 11.79 13.17
C GLY A 209 -3.76 13.23 12.85
N ALA A 210 -3.50 14.06 13.86
CA ALA A 210 -2.64 15.20 13.62
C ALA A 210 -1.29 14.63 13.20
N SER A 211 -0.86 14.94 11.98
CA SER A 211 0.54 14.75 11.65
C SER A 211 1.27 15.63 12.64
N GLY A 212 1.87 15.04 13.67
CA GLY A 212 2.58 15.80 14.67
C GLY A 212 3.85 16.37 14.08
N SER A 213 3.79 17.27 13.08
CA SER A 213 4.88 17.48 12.12
C SER A 213 5.82 16.28 12.06
N PRO A 214 5.41 15.14 11.46
CA PRO A 214 6.42 14.41 10.74
C PRO A 214 6.84 15.43 9.69
N THR A 215 8.05 15.96 9.76
CA THR A 215 8.70 16.32 8.52
C THR A 215 8.61 15.04 7.70
N ALA A 216 7.61 14.89 6.81
CA ALA A 216 7.67 13.88 5.76
C ALA A 216 9.08 13.98 5.16
N PRO A 217 9.73 12.88 4.71
CA PRO A 217 11.03 12.97 4.08
C PRO A 217 10.99 14.16 3.15
N ASP A 218 11.86 15.11 3.44
CA ASP A 218 11.89 16.41 2.81
C ASP A 218 12.14 16.29 1.29
N SER A 219 12.44 15.08 0.83
CA SER A 219 13.26 14.70 -0.31
C SER A 219 12.67 13.54 -1.09
N VAL A 220 12.83 13.63 -2.41
CA VAL A 220 12.51 12.59 -3.38
C VAL A 220 13.45 11.39 -3.22
N ILE A 221 14.72 11.68 -2.86
CA ILE A 221 15.77 10.70 -2.62
C ILE A 221 16.51 11.05 -1.33
N SER A 222 16.64 10.07 -0.45
CA SER A 222 17.43 10.14 0.78
C SER A 222 18.48 9.04 0.77
N ALA A 223 19.76 9.41 0.81
CA ALA A 223 20.89 8.48 0.76
C ALA A 223 21.84 8.67 1.96
N GLY A 224 21.99 7.65 2.81
CA GLY A 224 22.95 7.63 3.91
C GLY A 224 24.38 7.82 3.42
N ASN A 225 24.69 7.31 2.23
CA ASN A 225 25.94 7.55 1.53
C ASN A 225 25.65 8.44 0.31
N GLY A 226 26.41 8.33 -0.78
CA GLY A 226 26.24 9.16 -1.97
C GLY A 226 25.03 8.79 -2.84
N ILE A 227 24.60 9.77 -3.63
CA ILE A 227 23.69 9.56 -4.78
C ILE A 227 24.56 9.51 -6.04
N GLU A 228 24.42 8.45 -6.84
CA GLU A 228 25.07 8.31 -8.14
C GLU A 228 24.02 8.02 -9.21
N THR A 229 23.93 8.88 -10.23
CA THR A 229 23.16 8.59 -11.44
C THR A 229 24.09 8.51 -12.65
N GLN A 230 23.83 7.53 -13.52
CA GLN A 230 24.54 7.38 -14.80
C GLN A 230 23.48 7.25 -15.90
N THR A 231 23.24 8.35 -16.61
CA THR A 231 22.25 8.41 -17.70
C THR A 231 22.85 8.92 -18.99
N ASN A 232 22.34 8.47 -20.14
CA ASN A 232 22.82 8.95 -21.44
C ASN A 232 22.39 10.39 -21.71
N THR A 233 21.19 10.77 -21.27
CA THR A 233 20.56 12.04 -21.62
C THR A 233 20.33 12.95 -20.41
N THR A 234 19.43 12.61 -19.49
CA THR A 234 19.06 13.51 -18.39
C THR A 234 18.64 12.74 -17.15
N THR A 235 18.96 13.28 -15.98
CA THR A 235 18.33 12.94 -14.70
C THR A 235 17.40 14.08 -14.32
N LYS A 236 16.11 13.80 -14.18
CA LYS A 236 15.09 14.77 -13.79
C LYS A 236 14.59 14.48 -12.40
N VAL A 237 14.51 15.53 -11.58
CA VAL A 237 13.95 15.47 -10.23
C VAL A 237 12.87 16.52 -10.08
N ALA A 238 11.65 16.08 -9.79
CA ALA A 238 10.46 16.93 -9.73
C ALA A 238 9.55 16.56 -8.55
N ILE A 239 8.52 17.38 -8.33
CA ILE A 239 7.48 17.18 -7.32
C ILE A 239 6.10 17.32 -7.97
N VAL A 240 5.14 16.50 -7.55
CA VAL A 240 3.72 16.65 -7.85
C VAL A 240 3.08 17.56 -6.81
N GLY A 241 2.33 18.56 -7.27
CA GLY A 241 1.62 19.51 -6.39
C GLY A 241 2.51 20.67 -5.93
N SER A 242 2.17 21.28 -4.79
CA SER A 242 2.90 22.41 -4.20
C SER A 242 4.03 21.92 -3.30
N GLY A 243 5.23 22.51 -3.44
CA GLY A 243 6.36 22.23 -2.56
C GLY A 243 7.69 22.44 -3.27
N VAL A 244 8.76 21.97 -2.64
CA VAL A 244 10.12 22.04 -3.19
C VAL A 244 10.61 20.61 -3.41
N ALA A 245 11.05 20.28 -4.61
CA ALA A 245 11.73 19.01 -4.85
C ALA A 245 13.06 19.03 -4.09
N ARG A 246 13.38 17.97 -3.35
CA ARG A 246 14.67 17.90 -2.65
C ARG A 246 15.39 16.59 -2.91
N LEU A 247 16.72 16.68 -2.87
CA LEU A 247 17.66 15.57 -2.83
C LEU A 247 18.46 15.71 -1.54
N ARG A 248 18.65 14.62 -0.80
CA ARG A 248 19.35 14.64 0.49
C ARG A 248 20.31 13.47 0.57
N THR A 249 21.56 13.75 0.86
CA THR A 249 22.60 12.74 1.06
C THR A 249 23.53 13.15 2.18
N LYS A 250 24.08 12.19 2.95
CA LYS A 250 25.16 12.49 3.90
C LYS A 250 26.56 12.42 3.27
N LYS A 251 26.66 12.28 1.94
CA LYS A 251 27.90 12.45 1.15
C LYS A 251 27.62 13.28 -0.10
N GLY A 252 28.16 12.89 -1.27
CA GLY A 252 28.07 13.63 -2.52
C GLY A 252 26.94 13.20 -3.45
N ILE A 253 26.66 14.05 -4.43
CA ILE A 253 25.71 13.80 -5.52
C ILE A 253 26.49 13.83 -6.83
N ASN A 254 26.53 12.70 -7.54
CA ASN A 254 27.18 12.56 -8.83
C ASN A 254 26.14 12.23 -9.89
N VAL A 255 26.00 13.11 -10.88
CA VAL A 255 25.13 12.92 -12.05
C VAL A 255 26.03 12.87 -13.27
N GLY A 256 26.24 11.66 -13.78
CA GLY A 256 27.20 11.38 -14.84
C GLY A 256 26.58 10.70 -16.06
N LYS A 257 27.40 10.58 -17.09
CA LYS A 257 27.20 9.68 -18.23
C LYS A 257 28.15 8.51 -18.09
N GLY A 258 27.88 7.41 -18.77
CA GLY A 258 28.76 6.24 -18.66
C GLY A 258 30.15 6.34 -19.28
N ASP A 259 30.55 7.50 -19.83
CA ASP A 259 31.96 7.83 -20.13
C ASP A 259 32.69 8.49 -18.94
N GLY A 260 32.01 8.69 -17.82
CA GLY A 260 32.54 9.39 -16.65
C GLY A 260 32.45 10.92 -16.75
N SER A 261 31.90 11.47 -17.84
CA SER A 261 31.60 12.91 -17.93
C SER A 261 30.37 13.28 -17.10
N VAL A 262 30.26 14.56 -16.77
CA VAL A 262 29.11 15.10 -16.02
C VAL A 262 27.87 15.16 -16.92
N ASN A 263 26.71 14.81 -16.36
CA ASN A 263 25.44 14.88 -17.06
C ASN A 263 24.48 15.93 -16.47
N ILE A 264 23.34 16.11 -17.14
CA ILE A 264 22.32 17.10 -16.79
C ILE A 264 21.49 16.60 -15.60
N LEU A 265 21.39 17.45 -14.57
CA LEU A 265 20.38 17.39 -13.53
C LEU A 265 19.33 18.48 -13.76
N ASP A 266 18.15 18.06 -14.21
CA ASP A 266 16.99 18.93 -14.35
C ASP A 266 16.17 18.95 -13.06
N MET A 267 16.35 20.01 -12.28
CA MET A 267 15.75 20.16 -10.97
C MET A 267 15.61 21.64 -10.58
N THR A 268 14.46 21.99 -10.01
CA THR A 268 14.28 23.23 -9.24
C THR A 268 13.93 22.87 -7.80
N GLY A 269 14.81 23.24 -6.85
CA GLY A 269 14.59 22.98 -5.43
C GLY A 269 15.85 22.92 -4.59
N GLU A 270 15.98 21.94 -3.68
CA GLU A 270 17.11 21.86 -2.74
C GLU A 270 17.95 20.60 -2.90
N ALA A 271 19.28 20.74 -2.85
CA ALA A 271 20.22 19.62 -2.82
C ALA A 271 21.06 19.67 -1.54
N GLY A 272 20.73 18.80 -0.58
CA GLY A 272 21.45 18.60 0.67
C GLY A 272 22.57 17.57 0.54
N ARG A 273 23.78 17.94 0.96
CA ARG A 273 24.98 17.09 0.89
C ARG A 273 26.00 17.44 1.97
N ASP A 274 26.94 16.55 2.23
CA ASP A 274 28.06 16.84 3.12
C ASP A 274 29.15 17.61 2.41
N THR A 275 29.26 18.90 2.72
CA THR A 275 30.24 19.81 2.14
C THR A 275 31.60 19.79 2.87
N SER A 276 31.71 19.06 3.98
CA SER A 276 32.95 18.97 4.77
C SER A 276 33.89 17.88 4.26
N LEU A 277 33.36 16.89 3.54
CA LEU A 277 34.13 15.78 2.98
C LEU A 277 34.76 16.17 1.62
N ALA A 278 35.95 15.66 1.34
CA ALA A 278 36.57 15.83 0.03
C ALA A 278 35.79 15.00 -1.03
N ASN A 279 35.64 15.56 -2.23
CA ASN A 279 34.98 14.89 -3.37
C ASN A 279 33.50 14.53 -3.17
N THR A 280 32.79 15.17 -2.24
CA THR A 280 31.35 14.99 -1.98
C THR A 280 30.50 16.17 -2.49
N GLY A 281 30.93 16.79 -3.58
CA GLY A 281 30.21 17.91 -4.22
C GLY A 281 28.89 17.50 -4.88
N LEU A 282 28.18 18.50 -5.43
CA LEU A 282 27.14 18.28 -6.43
C LEU A 282 27.81 18.37 -7.80
N ASN A 283 28.08 17.20 -8.38
CA ASN A 283 28.73 17.07 -9.67
C ASN A 283 27.67 16.82 -10.75
N ALA A 284 27.11 17.91 -11.30
CA ALA A 284 26.05 17.89 -12.29
C ALA A 284 26.04 19.21 -13.11
N THR A 285 25.60 19.15 -14.37
CA THR A 285 25.22 20.35 -15.12
C THR A 285 23.76 20.68 -14.79
N LEU A 286 23.50 21.85 -14.19
CA LEU A 286 22.17 22.22 -13.71
C LEU A 286 21.40 23.00 -14.78
N THR A 287 20.16 22.60 -15.05
CA THR A 287 19.23 23.34 -15.92
C THR A 287 18.15 24.12 -15.17
N GLY A 288 17.98 23.86 -13.86
CA GLY A 288 17.06 24.58 -12.98
C GLY A 288 17.75 25.26 -11.79
N SER A 289 16.96 25.87 -10.91
CA SER A 289 17.48 26.59 -9.74
C SER A 289 17.60 25.64 -8.54
N VAL A 290 18.84 25.30 -8.17
CA VAL A 290 19.12 24.41 -7.03
C VAL A 290 19.77 25.20 -5.89
N THR A 291 19.12 25.19 -4.74
CA THR A 291 19.67 25.72 -3.49
C THR A 291 20.44 24.62 -2.77
N ALA A 292 21.73 24.84 -2.51
CA ALA A 292 22.54 23.90 -1.74
C ALA A 292 22.16 23.93 -0.25
N LYS A 293 22.16 22.76 0.39
CA LYS A 293 22.02 22.61 1.84
C LYS A 293 23.17 21.74 2.37
N THR A 294 23.62 22.01 3.59
CA THR A 294 24.62 21.18 4.26
C THR A 294 23.93 20.11 5.09
N GLU A 295 24.37 18.87 4.88
CA GLU A 295 23.97 17.65 5.58
C GLU A 295 25.22 17.00 6.18
N SER A 296 25.12 16.37 7.34
CA SER A 296 26.21 15.56 7.89
C SER A 296 25.66 14.33 8.61
N VAL A 297 26.45 13.27 8.74
CA VAL A 297 26.07 12.11 9.54
C VAL A 297 25.95 12.55 11.01
N GLY A 298 24.84 12.19 11.67
CA GLY A 298 24.64 12.49 13.09
C GLY A 298 24.29 13.95 13.42
N ASP A 299 23.90 14.75 12.43
CA ASP A 299 23.48 16.15 12.62
C ASP A 299 22.06 16.31 13.19
N GLY A 300 21.37 15.21 13.50
CA GLY A 300 19.98 15.20 13.95
C GLY A 300 18.97 15.61 12.88
N LYS A 301 19.42 15.90 11.64
CA LYS A 301 18.57 16.15 10.47
C LYS A 301 18.42 14.84 9.72
N ASP A 302 17.74 13.90 10.34
CA ASP A 302 17.67 12.54 9.84
C ASP A 302 16.68 12.39 8.70
N PHE A 303 17.00 11.49 7.78
CA PHE A 303 16.06 11.07 6.75
C PHE A 303 14.86 10.39 7.38
N TYR A 304 13.86 10.14 6.53
CA TYR A 304 12.76 9.28 6.90
C TYR A 304 13.25 7.98 7.55
N ASN A 305 12.83 7.80 8.80
CA ASN A 305 13.21 6.68 9.63
C ASN A 305 12.02 5.72 9.69
N ILE A 306 12.25 4.50 9.25
CA ILE A 306 11.36 3.37 9.51
C ILE A 306 12.16 2.37 10.33
N LYS A 307 11.62 1.96 11.47
CA LYS A 307 12.19 0.83 12.22
C LYS A 307 11.71 -0.46 11.60
N TRP A 308 12.54 -1.50 11.62
CA TRP A 308 12.13 -2.80 11.10
C TRP A 308 10.86 -3.33 11.79
N SER A 309 10.65 -3.02 13.07
CA SER A 309 9.42 -3.35 13.81
C SER A 309 8.16 -2.72 13.22
N ASP A 310 8.30 -1.55 12.59
CA ASP A 310 7.18 -0.73 12.13
C ASP A 310 6.80 -1.06 10.67
N VAL A 311 7.66 -1.83 9.98
CA VAL A 311 7.40 -2.34 8.63
C VAL A 311 6.21 -3.31 8.66
N PRO A 312 5.17 -3.10 7.83
CA PRO A 312 4.09 -4.06 7.64
C PRO A 312 4.63 -5.39 7.10
N LYS A 313 4.23 -6.51 7.70
CA LYS A 313 4.64 -7.85 7.26
C LYS A 313 3.42 -8.76 7.21
N ALA A 314 3.45 -9.72 6.29
CA ALA A 314 2.51 -10.83 6.30
C ALA A 314 2.60 -11.57 7.64
N SER A 315 1.45 -11.98 8.16
CA SER A 315 1.38 -12.71 9.44
C SER A 315 2.12 -14.05 9.35
N SER A 316 2.82 -14.43 10.42
CA SER A 316 3.37 -15.78 10.58
C SER A 316 2.32 -16.80 11.04
N ASN A 317 1.12 -16.35 11.41
CA ASN A 317 0.00 -17.22 11.76
C ASN A 317 -0.57 -17.88 10.49
N GLU A 318 -0.67 -19.22 10.50
CA GLU A 318 -1.17 -20.00 9.35
C GLU A 318 -2.65 -19.71 9.03
N ASN A 319 -3.37 -19.00 9.90
CA ASN A 319 -4.76 -18.61 9.68
C ASN A 319 -4.96 -17.26 8.98
N ASP A 320 -3.94 -16.39 9.03
CA ASP A 320 -4.08 -14.99 8.62
C ASP A 320 -3.39 -14.70 7.27
N ALA A 321 -2.49 -15.59 6.84
CA ALA A 321 -1.70 -15.43 5.63
C ALA A 321 -1.37 -16.79 4.99
N VAL A 322 -1.15 -16.80 3.67
CA VAL A 322 -0.60 -17.94 2.94
C VAL A 322 0.82 -18.20 3.46
N GLN A 323 1.13 -19.46 3.77
CA GLN A 323 2.45 -19.85 4.25
C GLN A 323 3.13 -20.72 3.19
N LEU A 324 4.19 -20.20 2.58
CA LEU A 324 5.05 -20.97 1.67
C LEU A 324 6.41 -21.22 2.33
N PRO A 325 7.02 -22.40 2.15
CA PRO A 325 8.37 -22.63 2.61
C PRO A 325 9.39 -21.84 1.78
N GLY A 326 10.50 -21.43 2.41
CA GLY A 326 11.67 -20.90 1.73
C GLY A 326 12.29 -21.92 0.77
N GLY A 327 13.10 -21.44 -0.15
CA GLY A 327 13.68 -22.23 -1.25
C GLY A 327 13.40 -21.60 -2.62
N ILE A 328 13.45 -22.42 -3.65
CA ILE A 328 13.45 -21.96 -5.04
C ILE A 328 12.21 -22.47 -5.77
N TYR A 329 11.45 -21.55 -6.37
CA TYR A 329 10.26 -21.79 -7.15
C TYR A 329 10.57 -21.52 -8.62
N VAL A 330 10.54 -22.57 -9.43
CA VAL A 330 10.91 -22.56 -10.85
C VAL A 330 9.65 -22.71 -11.69
N MET A 331 9.25 -21.67 -12.43
CA MET A 331 8.09 -21.68 -13.32
C MET A 331 8.43 -22.36 -14.64
N ALA A 332 8.08 -23.64 -14.74
CA ALA A 332 8.43 -24.48 -15.87
C ALA A 332 7.63 -24.21 -17.14
N MET A 333 8.26 -24.43 -18.30
CA MET A 333 7.66 -24.21 -19.62
C MET A 333 6.47 -25.15 -19.90
N ASP A 334 6.29 -26.19 -19.08
CA ASP A 334 5.11 -27.07 -19.09
C ASP A 334 3.92 -26.48 -18.31
N GLY A 335 4.01 -25.22 -17.86
CA GLY A 335 2.97 -24.51 -17.13
C GLY A 335 2.91 -24.84 -15.64
N LYS A 336 3.84 -25.65 -15.12
CA LYS A 336 3.90 -26.05 -13.71
C LYS A 336 4.94 -25.25 -12.95
N VAL A 337 4.84 -25.23 -11.62
CA VAL A 337 5.92 -24.70 -10.77
C VAL A 337 6.66 -25.87 -10.12
N ARG A 338 7.98 -25.83 -10.09
CA ARG A 338 8.81 -26.80 -9.38
C ARG A 338 9.44 -26.12 -8.17
N TYR A 339 9.20 -26.67 -7.00
CA TYR A 339 9.77 -26.19 -5.74
C TYR A 339 10.99 -27.04 -5.36
N TYR A 340 12.05 -26.36 -4.96
CA TYR A 340 13.29 -26.94 -4.47
C TYR A 340 13.56 -26.39 -3.07
N ASP A 341 13.65 -27.28 -2.08
CA ASP A 341 14.06 -26.94 -0.72
C ASP A 341 15.60 -26.82 -0.66
N ALA A 342 16.13 -25.80 -1.31
CA ALA A 342 17.56 -25.55 -1.50
C ALA A 342 17.88 -24.05 -1.51
N ASP A 343 19.12 -23.69 -1.17
CA ASP A 343 19.67 -22.38 -1.44
C ASP A 343 20.16 -22.24 -2.91
N PRO A 344 20.45 -21.02 -3.40
CA PRO A 344 20.89 -20.81 -4.79
C PRO A 344 22.18 -21.53 -5.18
N SER A 345 23.14 -21.70 -4.25
CA SER A 345 24.39 -22.40 -4.55
C SER A 345 24.18 -23.90 -4.72
N THR A 346 23.38 -24.49 -3.85
CA THR A 346 22.98 -25.90 -3.91
C THR A 346 22.14 -26.19 -5.15
N PHE A 347 21.21 -25.29 -5.49
CA PHE A 347 20.38 -25.43 -6.68
C PHE A 347 21.16 -25.41 -8.00
N LYS A 348 22.26 -24.63 -8.06
CA LYS A 348 23.09 -24.52 -9.27
C LYS A 348 23.77 -25.84 -9.64
N THR A 349 24.09 -26.67 -8.66
CA THR A 349 24.80 -27.94 -8.84
C THR A 349 23.89 -29.17 -8.74
N MET A 350 22.64 -28.98 -8.31
CA MET A 350 21.65 -30.03 -8.18
C MET A 350 21.19 -30.57 -9.54
N ASP A 351 20.91 -31.88 -9.59
CA ASP A 351 20.11 -32.46 -10.67
C ASP A 351 18.65 -31.97 -10.58
N GLN A 352 18.35 -30.96 -11.39
CA GLN A 352 17.03 -30.31 -11.43
C GLN A 352 15.92 -31.24 -11.92
N SER A 353 16.23 -32.44 -12.41
CA SER A 353 15.23 -33.43 -12.83
C SER A 353 14.72 -34.33 -11.69
N ALA A 354 15.47 -34.46 -10.58
CA ALA A 354 15.18 -35.41 -9.51
C ALA A 354 14.93 -34.77 -8.12
N GLY A 355 15.30 -33.50 -7.92
CA GLY A 355 15.29 -32.84 -6.60
C GLY A 355 14.11 -31.92 -6.29
N CYS A 356 12.96 -32.05 -6.97
CA CYS A 356 11.87 -31.07 -6.87
C CYS A 356 10.51 -31.64 -6.44
N VAL A 357 9.70 -30.79 -5.80
CA VAL A 357 8.26 -30.99 -5.67
C VAL A 357 7.58 -30.30 -6.85
N THR A 358 6.85 -31.06 -7.65
CA THR A 358 6.04 -30.47 -8.74
C THR A 358 4.72 -29.95 -8.17
N ILE A 359 4.52 -28.64 -8.27
CA ILE A 359 3.29 -27.94 -7.93
C ILE A 359 2.39 -27.95 -9.16
N SER A 360 1.33 -28.73 -9.06
CA SER A 360 0.29 -28.91 -10.08
C SER A 360 -1.04 -28.27 -9.70
N SER A 361 -1.25 -28.07 -8.39
CA SER A 361 -2.42 -27.38 -7.88
C SER A 361 -2.36 -25.88 -8.14
N SER A 362 -3.54 -25.30 -8.36
CA SER A 362 -3.63 -23.85 -8.50
C SER A 362 -3.28 -23.11 -7.20
N ASN A 363 -3.44 -23.72 -6.02
CA ASN A 363 -3.29 -23.05 -4.72
C ASN A 363 -2.08 -23.52 -3.90
N PHE A 364 -1.11 -24.18 -4.55
CA PHE A 364 0.16 -24.61 -3.95
C PHE A 364 -0.03 -25.63 -2.80
N ASN A 365 -1.04 -26.51 -2.90
CA ASN A 365 -1.34 -27.48 -1.86
C ASN A 365 -0.22 -28.50 -1.60
N GLU A 366 0.68 -28.73 -2.56
CA GLU A 366 1.81 -29.65 -2.43
C GLU A 366 2.89 -29.15 -1.46
N VAL A 367 2.94 -27.85 -1.18
CA VAL A 367 3.95 -27.22 -0.31
C VAL A 367 3.34 -26.53 0.91
N ARG A 368 2.02 -26.58 1.06
CA ARG A 368 1.27 -25.93 2.16
C ARG A 368 0.75 -26.96 3.16
N SER A 369 0.69 -26.58 4.43
CA SER A 369 0.08 -27.43 5.47
C SER A 369 -1.43 -27.53 5.28
N SER A 370 -2.03 -28.65 5.72
CA SER A 370 -3.50 -28.81 5.72
C SER A 370 -4.20 -27.73 6.54
N ALA A 371 -3.58 -27.26 7.62
CA ALA A 371 -4.08 -26.14 8.43
C ALA A 371 -4.12 -24.83 7.64
N ASN A 372 -3.01 -24.48 6.96
CA ASN A 372 -2.97 -23.27 6.12
C ASN A 372 -3.92 -23.35 4.91
N LEU A 373 -4.08 -24.53 4.32
CA LEU A 373 -5.04 -24.75 3.23
C LEU A 373 -6.49 -24.61 3.69
N GLY A 374 -6.81 -25.08 4.91
CA GLY A 374 -8.15 -24.94 5.49
C GLY A 374 -8.51 -23.50 5.83
N ALA A 375 -7.56 -22.72 6.36
CA ALA A 375 -7.82 -21.35 6.77
C ALA A 375 -7.71 -20.33 5.62
N VAL A 376 -6.77 -20.51 4.69
CA VAL A 376 -6.45 -19.53 3.63
C VAL A 376 -6.52 -20.18 2.23
N PRO A 377 -7.66 -20.73 1.79
CA PRO A 377 -7.70 -21.64 0.64
C PRO A 377 -7.33 -21.00 -0.72
N SER A 378 -7.51 -19.69 -0.88
CA SER A 378 -7.43 -18.98 -2.17
C SER A 378 -6.46 -17.80 -2.24
N GLY A 379 -5.62 -17.60 -1.23
CA GLY A 379 -4.73 -16.41 -1.15
C GLY A 379 -3.60 -16.37 -2.18
N ILE A 380 -3.28 -17.52 -2.79
CA ILE A 380 -2.30 -17.65 -3.87
C ILE A 380 -2.88 -18.50 -5.01
N LYS A 381 -2.60 -18.10 -6.25
CA LYS A 381 -3.06 -18.82 -7.44
C LYS A 381 -2.00 -18.90 -8.54
N LEU A 382 -1.65 -20.12 -8.96
CA LEU A 382 -0.94 -20.38 -10.21
C LEU A 382 -1.92 -20.31 -11.39
N ASP A 383 -1.64 -19.45 -12.36
CA ASP A 383 -2.24 -19.45 -13.68
C ASP A 383 -1.22 -19.98 -14.69
N SER A 384 -1.36 -21.26 -15.02
CA SER A 384 -0.48 -21.96 -15.95
C SER A 384 -0.62 -21.48 -17.40
N SER A 385 -1.72 -20.78 -17.74
CA SER A 385 -1.94 -20.27 -19.11
C SER A 385 -1.15 -18.99 -19.38
N THR A 386 -0.93 -18.19 -18.35
CA THR A 386 -0.18 -16.92 -18.40
C THR A 386 1.16 -17.00 -17.66
N PHE A 387 1.53 -18.18 -17.14
CA PHE A 387 2.68 -18.41 -16.27
C PHE A 387 2.73 -17.43 -15.08
N ALA A 388 1.56 -17.06 -14.53
CA ALA A 388 1.47 -16.07 -13.48
C ALA A 388 1.25 -16.70 -12.09
N ILE A 389 1.99 -16.25 -11.09
CA ILE A 389 1.67 -16.47 -9.68
C ILE A 389 0.95 -15.23 -9.17
N ASN A 390 -0.32 -15.38 -8.83
CA ASN A 390 -1.17 -14.32 -8.31
C ASN A 390 -1.27 -14.43 -6.79
N VAL A 391 -0.83 -13.38 -6.09
CA VAL A 391 -0.95 -13.23 -4.64
C VAL A 391 -2.03 -12.18 -4.37
N THR A 392 -3.08 -12.58 -3.66
CA THR A 392 -4.28 -11.75 -3.37
C THR A 392 -4.61 -11.67 -1.89
N GLN A 393 -3.85 -12.37 -1.06
CA GLN A 393 -3.81 -12.24 0.39
C GLN A 393 -2.36 -12.27 0.83
N ASP A 394 -2.11 -11.83 2.06
CA ASP A 394 -0.76 -11.82 2.63
C ASP A 394 -0.07 -13.19 2.47
N LEU A 395 1.17 -13.15 2.01
CA LEU A 395 2.03 -14.30 1.77
C LEU A 395 3.27 -14.17 2.64
N ASN A 396 3.44 -15.09 3.57
CA ASN A 396 4.64 -15.23 4.38
C ASN A 396 5.48 -16.41 3.88
N ILE A 397 6.77 -16.15 3.63
CA ILE A 397 7.77 -17.17 3.40
C ILE A 397 8.32 -17.60 4.76
N LYS A 398 7.94 -18.79 5.19
CA LYS A 398 8.46 -19.42 6.40
C LYS A 398 9.74 -20.19 6.11
N THR A 399 10.55 -20.38 7.14
CA THR A 399 11.71 -21.29 7.04
C THR A 399 11.25 -22.68 6.61
N SER A 400 11.92 -23.24 5.61
CA SER A 400 11.65 -24.58 5.09
C SER A 400 12.13 -25.69 6.04
N SER A 401 11.83 -26.95 5.70
CA SER A 401 12.31 -28.12 6.42
C SER A 401 13.85 -28.21 6.48
N ASN A 402 14.54 -27.81 5.40
CA ASN A 402 16.00 -27.78 5.36
C ASN A 402 16.59 -26.49 5.95
N GLY A 403 15.79 -25.64 6.60
CA GLY A 403 16.27 -24.44 7.28
C GLY A 403 16.44 -23.23 6.36
N HIS A 404 15.94 -23.26 5.12
CA HIS A 404 16.05 -22.15 4.20
C HIS A 404 14.95 -21.11 4.48
N ALA A 405 15.37 -19.89 4.86
CA ALA A 405 14.48 -18.75 5.07
C ALA A 405 14.44 -17.79 3.85
N ASP A 406 15.29 -18.03 2.86
CA ASP A 406 15.38 -17.26 1.62
C ASP A 406 14.34 -17.76 0.61
N VAL A 407 13.91 -16.90 -0.31
CA VAL A 407 13.04 -17.30 -1.43
C VAL A 407 13.59 -16.82 -2.76
N MET A 408 13.47 -17.68 -3.78
CA MET A 408 13.78 -17.33 -5.16
C MET A 408 12.65 -17.75 -6.10
N PHE A 409 12.12 -16.83 -6.90
CA PHE A 409 11.19 -17.13 -8.00
C PHE A 409 11.92 -16.98 -9.34
N THR A 410 11.95 -18.03 -10.17
CA THR A 410 12.75 -18.09 -11.39
C THR A 410 12.12 -18.99 -12.47
N VAL A 411 12.79 -19.18 -13.61
CA VAL A 411 12.40 -20.05 -14.74
C VAL A 411 13.44 -21.16 -15.00
N PRO A 412 13.10 -22.33 -15.62
CA PRO A 412 13.91 -23.56 -15.67
C PRO A 412 15.29 -23.45 -16.27
N SER A 413 15.46 -22.56 -17.23
CA SER A 413 16.76 -22.36 -17.82
C SER A 413 17.68 -21.60 -16.86
N GLY A 414 17.12 -20.85 -15.89
CA GLY A 414 17.81 -20.17 -14.80
C GLY A 414 18.79 -19.13 -15.31
N ARG A 415 18.70 -17.86 -14.90
CA ARG A 415 19.88 -17.00 -15.04
C ARG A 415 21.00 -17.67 -14.27
N PRO A 416 22.11 -18.08 -14.90
CA PRO A 416 23.18 -18.71 -14.15
C PRO A 416 23.73 -17.65 -13.18
N ILE A 417 23.65 -17.89 -11.88
CA ILE A 417 24.15 -16.98 -10.85
C ILE A 417 25.64 -17.25 -10.71
N SER A 418 26.52 -16.28 -10.98
CA SER A 418 27.93 -16.34 -10.58
C SER A 418 28.25 -15.17 -9.67
N LYS A 419 28.82 -15.50 -8.50
CA LYS A 419 29.47 -14.56 -7.60
C LYS A 419 30.74 -14.06 -8.28
N ASP A 420 30.87 -12.77 -8.54
CA ASP A 420 32.19 -12.14 -8.49
C ASP A 420 32.16 -10.65 -8.12
N ASP A 421 32.72 -10.40 -6.94
CA ASP A 421 33.42 -9.26 -6.33
C ASP A 421 33.16 -7.82 -6.80
N THR A 422 32.27 -7.12 -6.07
CA THR A 422 32.60 -6.05 -5.09
C THR A 422 31.32 -5.26 -4.77
N ASP A 423 30.82 -5.37 -3.53
CA ASP A 423 29.79 -4.50 -2.92
C ASP A 423 28.51 -4.22 -3.74
N LYS A 424 28.05 -5.20 -4.55
CA LYS A 424 26.88 -5.04 -5.43
C LYS A 424 26.00 -6.30 -5.55
N PRO A 425 24.70 -6.14 -5.84
CA PRO A 425 23.69 -7.20 -6.06
C PRO A 425 23.97 -8.13 -7.25
N TYR A 426 23.28 -9.29 -7.23
CA TYR A 426 23.44 -10.41 -8.18
C TYR A 426 23.40 -10.02 -9.67
N VAL A 427 24.35 -10.55 -10.47
CA VAL A 427 24.40 -10.45 -11.94
C VAL A 427 24.57 -11.85 -12.55
N SER A 428 24.07 -12.06 -13.77
CA SER A 428 24.01 -13.33 -14.52
C SER A 428 25.36 -13.80 -15.11
N SER A 429 25.48 -15.11 -15.38
CA SER A 429 26.67 -15.76 -15.96
C SER A 429 26.76 -15.65 -17.48
N THR A 430 27.93 -16.00 -17.97
CA THR A 430 28.44 -15.88 -19.34
C THR A 430 27.91 -16.93 -20.34
N THR A 431 26.97 -17.81 -19.97
CA THR A 431 26.43 -18.84 -20.89
C THR A 431 25.15 -18.32 -21.58
N PRO A 432 25.14 -18.13 -22.92
CA PRO A 432 24.02 -17.48 -23.59
C PRO A 432 22.80 -18.41 -23.65
N MET A 433 21.66 -17.93 -23.15
CA MET A 433 20.37 -18.56 -23.38
C MET A 433 19.41 -17.50 -23.89
N SER A 434 18.71 -17.81 -24.97
CA SER A 434 17.65 -16.96 -25.52
C SER A 434 16.59 -16.71 -24.45
N PHE A 435 16.55 -15.50 -23.90
CA PHE A 435 15.73 -15.17 -22.75
C PHE A 435 14.28 -14.91 -23.17
N TYR A 436 13.40 -15.87 -22.86
CA TYR A 436 11.95 -15.68 -22.78
C TYR A 436 11.58 -15.90 -21.31
N ALA A 437 11.20 -14.86 -20.55
CA ALA A 437 10.64 -15.02 -19.21
C ALA A 437 9.12 -14.91 -19.27
N PRO A 438 8.41 -16.01 -19.56
CA PRO A 438 6.95 -15.98 -19.64
C PRO A 438 6.31 -15.75 -18.26
N GLY A 439 7.07 -15.86 -17.16
CA GLY A 439 6.53 -15.75 -15.81
C GLY A 439 6.18 -14.34 -15.35
N VAL A 440 5.16 -14.22 -14.51
CA VAL A 440 4.83 -13.00 -13.75
C VAL A 440 4.55 -13.33 -12.29
N LEU A 441 5.23 -12.68 -11.34
CA LEU A 441 4.76 -12.59 -9.95
C LEU A 441 3.85 -11.37 -9.82
N GLN A 442 2.56 -11.62 -9.64
CA GLN A 442 1.55 -10.58 -9.50
C GLN A 442 1.10 -10.46 -8.05
N ILE A 443 1.21 -9.26 -7.47
CA ILE A 443 0.85 -8.97 -6.08
C ILE A 443 -0.25 -7.92 -6.11
N ASN A 444 -1.46 -8.30 -5.69
CA ASN A 444 -2.62 -7.40 -5.67
C ASN A 444 -3.17 -7.31 -4.24
N ASP A 445 -3.18 -6.10 -3.67
CA ASP A 445 -3.76 -5.79 -2.35
C ASP A 445 -3.26 -6.74 -1.23
N ALA A 446 -1.98 -7.11 -1.25
CA ALA A 446 -1.38 -8.13 -0.39
C ALA A 446 0.07 -7.82 -0.01
N THR A 447 0.50 -8.30 1.17
CA THR A 447 1.90 -8.22 1.63
C THR A 447 2.63 -9.53 1.35
N VAL A 448 3.79 -9.48 0.68
CA VAL A 448 4.71 -10.61 0.53
C VAL A 448 5.91 -10.39 1.44
N SER A 449 6.09 -11.27 2.41
CA SER A 449 7.16 -11.17 3.41
C SER A 449 8.10 -12.36 3.39
N CYS A 450 9.39 -12.09 3.50
CA CYS A 450 10.45 -13.07 3.64
C CYS A 450 11.37 -12.65 4.80
N ALA A 451 11.68 -13.58 5.72
CA ALA A 451 12.62 -13.31 6.81
C ALA A 451 14.07 -13.23 6.33
N GLY A 452 14.41 -14.00 5.28
CA GLY A 452 15.73 -14.00 4.65
C GLY A 452 15.81 -13.11 3.41
N ASN A 453 16.64 -13.53 2.46
CA ASN A 453 16.79 -12.89 1.16
C ASN A 453 15.58 -13.16 0.25
N MET A 454 15.22 -12.20 -0.59
CA MET A 454 14.17 -12.37 -1.60
C MET A 454 14.75 -12.11 -2.99
N THR A 455 14.65 -13.10 -3.88
CA THR A 455 15.08 -12.98 -5.27
C THR A 455 13.93 -13.27 -6.22
N VAL A 456 13.67 -12.37 -7.16
CA VAL A 456 12.63 -12.51 -8.16
C VAL A 456 13.24 -12.29 -9.54
N LEU A 457 13.38 -13.37 -10.31
CA LEU A 457 13.96 -13.37 -11.66
C LEU A 457 12.89 -13.52 -12.76
N THR A 458 11.67 -13.11 -12.43
CA THR A 458 10.47 -13.12 -13.27
C THR A 458 9.86 -11.73 -13.23
N ASN A 459 9.03 -11.36 -14.21
CA ASN A 459 8.39 -10.05 -14.22
C ASN A 459 7.60 -9.85 -12.92
N VAL A 460 7.69 -8.66 -12.33
CA VAL A 460 6.92 -8.32 -11.13
C VAL A 460 5.87 -7.29 -11.51
N LYS A 461 4.62 -7.59 -11.16
CA LYS A 461 3.49 -6.67 -11.26
C LYS A 461 2.88 -6.48 -9.88
N GLY A 462 2.95 -5.26 -9.36
CA GLY A 462 2.31 -4.91 -8.10
C GLY A 462 1.16 -3.95 -8.33
N ARG A 463 0.02 -4.18 -7.66
CA ARG A 463 -1.05 -3.19 -7.46
C ARG A 463 -1.41 -3.18 -5.97
N ASN A 464 -1.09 -2.07 -5.28
CA ASN A 464 -1.34 -1.89 -3.84
C ASN A 464 -0.79 -3.02 -2.93
N GLY A 465 0.27 -3.72 -3.34
CA GLY A 465 0.90 -4.77 -2.53
C GLY A 465 2.06 -4.26 -1.67
N THR A 466 2.61 -5.03 -0.75
CA THR A 466 3.85 -4.68 -0.04
C THR A 466 4.86 -5.80 -0.22
N ILE A 467 6.14 -5.48 -0.41
CA ILE A 467 7.22 -6.48 -0.44
C ILE A 467 8.17 -6.20 0.71
N THR A 468 8.44 -7.21 1.54
CA THR A 468 9.38 -7.09 2.65
C THR A 468 10.39 -8.22 2.69
N ALA A 469 11.67 -7.89 2.80
CA ALA A 469 12.75 -8.85 2.97
C ALA A 469 13.61 -8.50 4.19
N GLY A 470 13.81 -9.45 5.10
CA GLY A 470 14.67 -9.31 6.26
C GLY A 470 16.17 -9.41 5.95
N GLY A 471 16.51 -9.92 4.76
CA GLY A 471 17.86 -9.89 4.18
C GLY A 471 17.96 -8.93 2.99
N ASN A 472 18.79 -9.27 2.02
CA ASN A 472 18.93 -8.56 0.75
C ASN A 472 17.77 -8.90 -0.19
N SER A 473 17.43 -7.98 -1.09
CA SER A 473 16.39 -8.22 -2.10
C SER A 473 16.89 -7.90 -3.50
N THR A 474 16.55 -8.77 -4.46
CA THR A 474 16.86 -8.57 -5.87
C THR A 474 15.68 -8.92 -6.74
N ILE A 475 15.16 -7.92 -7.45
CA ILE A 475 14.15 -8.09 -8.49
C ILE A 475 14.85 -7.79 -9.81
N CYS A 476 14.99 -8.80 -10.66
CA CYS A 476 15.67 -8.67 -11.92
C CYS A 476 14.88 -9.34 -13.05
N ALA A 477 14.21 -8.53 -13.86
CA ALA A 477 13.26 -9.00 -14.87
C ALA A 477 13.18 -8.04 -16.05
N PRO A 478 12.91 -8.49 -17.29
CA PRO A 478 12.76 -7.62 -18.47
C PRO A 478 11.93 -6.37 -18.25
N SER A 479 10.86 -6.52 -17.46
CA SER A 479 10.01 -5.44 -17.03
C SER A 479 9.75 -5.56 -15.54
N VAL A 480 9.99 -4.45 -14.85
CA VAL A 480 9.54 -4.23 -13.48
C VAL A 480 8.50 -3.12 -13.55
N ASP A 481 7.23 -3.48 -13.34
CA ASP A 481 6.09 -2.57 -13.37
C ASP A 481 5.34 -2.65 -12.03
N ILE A 482 5.70 -1.75 -11.14
CA ILE A 482 5.19 -1.68 -9.77
C ILE A 482 4.33 -0.41 -9.71
N ASP A 483 3.01 -0.57 -9.83
CA ASP A 483 2.05 0.54 -9.95
C ASP A 483 1.12 0.65 -8.72
N MET A 484 0.78 1.87 -8.37
CA MET A 484 -0.03 2.26 -7.21
C MET A 484 -1.37 2.89 -7.57
N THR A 485 -1.76 2.81 -8.83
CA THR A 485 -2.99 3.44 -9.29
C THR A 485 -4.21 2.61 -8.90
N SER A 486 -4.83 3.08 -7.80
CA SER A 486 -6.19 2.82 -7.31
C SER A 486 -6.46 1.52 -6.52
N ALA A 487 -6.65 1.67 -5.21
CA ALA A 487 -7.83 1.14 -4.50
C ALA A 487 -8.11 2.04 -3.28
N SER A 488 -9.34 2.53 -3.17
CA SER A 488 -9.83 3.41 -2.10
C SER A 488 -10.03 2.71 -0.76
N THR A 489 -9.61 1.45 -0.62
CA THR A 489 -10.00 0.55 0.46
C THR A 489 -8.83 -0.06 1.25
N PHE A 490 -7.57 0.17 0.87
CA PHE A 490 -6.40 -0.30 1.61
C PHE A 490 -5.60 0.85 2.22
N THR A 491 -5.16 0.70 3.47
CA THR A 491 -4.39 1.73 4.22
C THR A 491 -2.89 1.67 3.91
N GLN A 492 -2.45 0.72 3.07
CA GLN A 492 -1.06 0.57 2.66
C GLN A 492 -0.92 0.70 1.16
N ARG A 493 -0.06 1.63 0.81
CA ARG A 493 0.34 2.08 -0.50
C ARG A 493 1.61 1.29 -0.84
N LEU A 494 1.69 0.65 -2.01
CA LEU A 494 2.77 -0.25 -2.39
C LEU A 494 4.16 0.26 -2.03
N SER A 495 4.82 -0.54 -1.19
CA SER A 495 6.06 -0.21 -0.54
C SER A 495 7.00 -1.41 -0.58
N VAL A 496 8.27 -1.14 -0.84
CA VAL A 496 9.33 -2.14 -0.82
C VAL A 496 10.23 -1.84 0.37
N TYR A 497 10.31 -2.77 1.33
CA TYR A 497 11.11 -2.65 2.54
C TYR A 497 12.17 -3.74 2.59
N VAL A 498 13.44 -3.37 2.62
CA VAL A 498 14.56 -4.32 2.58
C VAL A 498 15.57 -3.99 3.65
N LYS A 499 15.73 -4.87 4.64
CA LYS A 499 16.69 -4.64 5.73
C LYS A 499 18.15 -4.70 5.28
N GLY A 500 18.43 -5.46 4.21
CA GLY A 500 19.73 -5.49 3.55
C GLY A 500 19.82 -4.50 2.39
N ASP A 501 20.59 -4.88 1.36
CA ASP A 501 20.69 -4.13 0.11
C ASP A 501 19.53 -4.48 -0.83
N LEU A 502 19.03 -3.48 -1.55
CA LEU A 502 17.96 -3.65 -2.55
C LEU A 502 18.51 -3.45 -3.95
N THR A 503 18.06 -4.31 -4.87
CA THR A 503 18.31 -4.14 -6.31
C THR A 503 17.09 -4.39 -7.16
N LEU A 504 16.82 -3.42 -8.02
CA LEU A 504 15.82 -3.48 -9.06
C LEU A 504 16.55 -3.37 -10.39
N SER A 505 16.37 -4.33 -11.29
CA SER A 505 17.09 -4.35 -12.56
C SER A 505 16.22 -4.88 -13.69
N THR A 506 16.33 -4.25 -14.86
CA THR A 506 15.61 -4.64 -16.08
C THR A 506 16.48 -5.34 -17.12
N TRP A 507 17.66 -5.78 -16.69
CA TRP A 507 18.59 -6.51 -17.53
C TRP A 507 17.93 -7.74 -18.17
N GLN A 508 18.16 -7.94 -19.46
CA GLN A 508 17.80 -9.13 -20.24
C GLN A 508 18.90 -9.45 -21.28
N ASP A 509 18.97 -10.71 -21.71
CA ASP A 509 19.79 -11.11 -22.85
C ASP A 509 19.07 -10.75 -24.16
N ASN A 510 19.81 -10.28 -25.17
CA ASN A 510 19.26 -9.99 -26.50
C ASN A 510 18.81 -11.30 -27.19
N PRO A 511 17.50 -11.49 -27.47
CA PRO A 511 16.97 -12.73 -28.05
C PRO A 511 17.24 -12.87 -29.56
N ALA A 512 17.63 -11.79 -30.25
CA ALA A 512 17.83 -11.76 -31.70
C ALA A 512 19.22 -12.26 -32.15
N LEU A 513 20.10 -12.63 -31.21
CA LEU A 513 21.46 -13.07 -31.51
C LEU A 513 21.65 -14.57 -31.26
N PRO A 514 22.45 -15.27 -32.10
CA PRO A 514 22.79 -16.67 -31.89
C PRO A 514 23.48 -16.91 -30.53
N PRO A 515 23.28 -18.08 -29.89
CA PRO A 515 23.78 -18.42 -28.55
C PRO A 515 25.32 -18.53 -28.41
N TYR A 516 26.09 -18.14 -29.43
CA TYR A 516 27.56 -18.13 -29.41
C TYR A 516 28.15 -16.72 -29.53
N VAL A 517 27.31 -15.69 -29.66
CA VAL A 517 27.76 -14.30 -29.62
C VAL A 517 27.83 -13.87 -28.15
N PRO A 518 28.97 -13.36 -27.65
CA PRO A 518 29.06 -12.84 -26.28
C PRO A 518 27.92 -11.85 -26.03
N ALA A 519 27.11 -12.16 -25.02
CA ALA A 519 25.76 -11.63 -24.83
C ALA A 519 25.74 -10.10 -24.87
N ILE A 520 25.26 -9.56 -25.99
CA ILE A 520 24.85 -8.17 -26.06
C ILE A 520 23.69 -8.00 -25.08
N ARG A 521 23.88 -7.14 -24.09
CA ARG A 521 22.94 -6.94 -22.98
C ARG A 521 21.84 -5.97 -23.42
N GLU A 522 20.62 -6.15 -22.94
CA GLU A 522 19.53 -5.18 -23.14
C GLU A 522 18.92 -4.82 -21.78
N TYR A 523 18.39 -3.61 -21.68
CA TYR A 523 17.65 -3.17 -20.50
C TYR A 523 16.29 -2.63 -20.90
N GLY A 524 15.25 -3.19 -20.29
CA GLY A 524 13.89 -2.68 -20.43
C GLY A 524 13.60 -1.46 -19.56
N PRO A 525 12.44 -0.81 -19.71
CA PRO A 525 12.03 0.28 -18.83
C PRO A 525 11.74 -0.21 -17.40
N LEU A 526 12.15 0.58 -16.41
CA LEU A 526 11.92 0.32 -14.99
C LEU A 526 10.94 1.36 -14.45
N LYS A 527 9.80 0.90 -13.91
CA LYS A 527 8.76 1.77 -13.35
C LYS A 527 8.41 1.37 -11.92
N VAL A 528 8.55 2.32 -11.01
CA VAL A 528 8.15 2.16 -9.62
C VAL A 528 7.30 3.35 -9.20
N LYS A 529 6.10 3.08 -8.69
CA LYS A 529 5.35 4.04 -7.91
C LYS A 529 5.33 3.56 -6.47
N GLY A 530 5.69 4.43 -5.52
CA GLY A 530 5.68 4.10 -4.10
C GLY A 530 6.87 4.54 -3.29
N LEU A 531 6.88 4.06 -2.05
CA LEU A 531 8.01 4.18 -1.15
C LEU A 531 8.92 2.96 -1.32
N VAL A 532 10.17 3.20 -1.64
CA VAL A 532 11.21 2.18 -1.65
C VAL A 532 12.18 2.50 -0.53
N TYR A 533 12.32 1.59 0.43
CA TYR A 533 13.13 1.77 1.62
C TYR A 533 14.10 0.61 1.78
N SER A 534 15.39 0.94 1.78
CA SER A 534 16.50 0.04 2.06
C SER A 534 17.24 0.54 3.30
N TRP A 535 17.57 -0.36 4.21
CA TRP A 535 18.47 -0.05 5.33
C TRP A 535 19.94 -0.14 4.86
N GLY A 536 20.22 -0.91 3.81
CA GLY A 536 21.49 -0.95 3.11
C GLY A 536 21.53 -0.04 1.88
N ASP A 537 22.29 -0.46 0.87
CA ASP A 537 22.40 0.21 -0.41
C ASP A 537 21.18 -0.05 -1.31
N MET A 538 20.99 0.81 -2.32
CA MET A 538 19.93 0.69 -3.31
C MET A 538 20.48 0.85 -4.72
N ASN A 539 20.21 -0.14 -5.58
CA ASN A 539 20.63 -0.14 -6.98
C ASN A 539 19.40 -0.24 -7.89
N ILE A 540 19.20 0.74 -8.77
CA ILE A 540 18.13 0.80 -9.76
C ILE A 540 18.77 0.78 -11.15
N LEU A 541 18.67 -0.33 -11.85
CA LEU A 541 19.49 -0.66 -13.01
C LEU A 541 18.62 -0.93 -14.24
N ALA A 542 18.37 0.13 -15.03
CA ALA A 542 17.91 0.03 -16.41
C ALA A 542 19.04 0.31 -17.41
N GLY A 543 20.28 0.06 -16.98
CA GLY A 543 21.50 0.30 -17.73
C GLY A 543 22.75 -0.16 -16.98
N THR A 544 23.91 0.06 -17.60
CA THR A 544 25.24 -0.16 -17.00
C THR A 544 25.93 1.15 -16.68
N LYS A 545 26.93 1.08 -15.79
CA LYS A 545 27.82 2.22 -15.48
C LYS A 545 28.74 2.60 -16.66
N ASP A 546 29.23 1.60 -17.39
CA ASP A 546 30.03 1.81 -18.60
C ASP A 546 29.08 1.89 -19.80
N GLN A 547 28.78 3.11 -20.26
CA GLN A 547 27.84 3.35 -21.37
C GLN A 547 28.56 3.65 -22.70
N THR A 548 29.88 3.88 -22.68
CA THR A 548 30.64 4.40 -23.83
C THR A 548 31.78 3.52 -24.30
N ALA A 549 32.04 2.35 -23.69
CA ALA A 549 33.02 1.42 -24.22
C ALA A 549 32.80 1.11 -25.72
N THR A 550 33.90 1.08 -26.46
CA THR A 550 34.01 0.60 -27.85
C THR A 550 33.34 -0.78 -27.96
N PRO A 551 32.63 -1.11 -29.06
CA PRO A 551 31.89 -2.38 -29.16
C PRO A 551 32.74 -3.60 -28.80
N GLY A 552 32.32 -4.33 -27.76
CA GLY A 552 32.97 -5.52 -27.22
C GLY A 552 32.02 -6.31 -26.31
N ILE A 553 32.52 -7.43 -25.76
CA ILE A 553 31.81 -8.57 -25.15
C ILE A 553 30.77 -8.25 -24.03
N TYR A 554 30.75 -7.03 -23.50
CA TYR A 554 29.90 -6.65 -22.35
C TYR A 554 29.04 -5.39 -22.55
N LYS A 555 28.92 -4.88 -23.78
CA LYS A 555 28.15 -3.67 -24.06
C LYS A 555 26.63 -3.93 -24.00
N ALA A 556 25.90 -3.01 -23.38
CA ALA A 556 24.45 -2.95 -23.53
C ALA A 556 24.10 -2.38 -24.91
N SER A 557 23.31 -3.11 -25.70
CA SER A 557 22.76 -2.62 -26.97
C SER A 557 21.59 -1.66 -26.79
N SER A 558 20.94 -1.68 -25.64
CA SER A 558 19.84 -0.78 -25.32
C SER A 558 19.84 -0.46 -23.83
N PHE A 559 19.37 0.76 -23.53
CA PHE A 559 19.17 1.26 -22.18
C PHE A 559 17.69 1.57 -21.98
N GLY A 560 17.19 1.25 -20.79
CA GLY A 560 15.82 1.52 -20.41
C GLY A 560 15.70 2.85 -19.67
N ASN A 561 14.52 3.46 -19.73
CA ASN A 561 14.18 4.62 -18.90
C ASN A 561 13.86 4.16 -17.47
N VAL A 562 14.36 4.90 -16.48
CA VAL A 562 13.97 4.75 -15.07
C VAL A 562 12.90 5.79 -14.75
N SER A 563 11.75 5.34 -14.23
CA SER A 563 10.69 6.22 -13.75
C SER A 563 10.29 5.83 -12.33
N VAL A 564 10.52 6.72 -11.38
CA VAL A 564 10.13 6.56 -9.98
C VAL A 564 9.16 7.67 -9.61
N THR A 565 7.97 7.31 -9.10
CA THR A 565 7.02 8.26 -8.53
C THR A 565 6.77 7.94 -7.05
N GLY A 566 7.23 8.78 -6.13
CA GLY A 566 7.16 8.53 -4.68
C GLY A 566 8.47 8.93 -3.99
N ALA A 567 9.07 8.02 -3.22
CA ALA A 567 10.32 8.31 -2.53
C ALA A 567 11.26 7.10 -2.49
N LEU A 568 12.56 7.39 -2.61
CA LEU A 568 13.64 6.42 -2.43
C LEU A 568 14.42 6.75 -1.15
N VAL A 569 14.56 5.79 -0.26
CA VAL A 569 15.34 5.94 0.97
C VAL A 569 16.30 4.78 1.10
N ALA A 570 17.61 5.06 1.05
CA ALA A 570 18.66 4.13 1.42
C ALA A 570 19.30 4.66 2.71
N TYR A 571 18.88 4.15 3.86
CA TYR A 571 19.21 4.73 5.16
C TYR A 571 20.68 4.54 5.53
N GLY A 572 21.23 3.35 5.28
CA GLY A 572 22.65 3.07 5.48
C GLY A 572 23.08 2.76 6.91
N ALA A 573 22.14 2.36 7.78
CA ALA A 573 22.34 1.92 9.16
C ALA A 573 21.03 1.31 9.71
N ASP A 574 21.04 0.78 10.95
CA ASP A 574 19.81 0.48 11.72
C ASP A 574 19.24 1.77 12.36
N PRO A 575 18.05 2.24 11.96
CA PRO A 575 17.41 3.44 12.47
C PRO A 575 16.98 3.39 13.94
N ASN A 576 17.11 2.25 14.63
CA ASN A 576 16.88 2.15 16.07
C ASN A 576 17.99 2.78 16.92
N GLY A 577 19.14 3.12 16.34
CA GLY A 577 20.26 3.74 17.06
C GLY A 577 21.39 4.28 16.19
N GLY A 578 21.40 3.98 14.89
CA GLY A 578 22.34 4.54 13.92
C GLY A 578 21.74 5.74 13.20
N SER A 579 22.57 6.75 12.94
CA SER A 579 22.24 7.84 12.02
C SER A 579 22.33 7.38 10.57
N PRO A 580 21.66 8.05 9.62
CA PRO A 580 21.79 7.72 8.21
C PRO A 580 23.26 7.76 7.76
N GLY A 581 23.71 6.72 7.08
CA GLY A 581 25.09 6.60 6.59
C GLY A 581 26.14 6.22 7.63
N ALA A 582 25.76 5.97 8.89
CA ALA A 582 26.71 5.63 9.94
C ALA A 582 27.55 4.37 9.63
N ASP A 583 26.98 3.40 8.91
CA ASP A 583 27.69 2.17 8.54
C ASP A 583 28.45 2.28 7.21
N ASN A 584 28.66 3.51 6.70
CA ASN A 584 29.21 3.75 5.36
C ASN A 584 28.39 3.13 4.22
N LYS A 585 27.12 2.81 4.49
CA LYS A 585 26.11 2.28 3.54
C LYS A 585 25.03 3.31 3.25
N GLY A 586 24.03 2.94 2.46
CA GLY A 586 22.90 3.79 2.11
C GLY A 586 23.14 4.57 0.83
N ALA A 587 23.92 4.02 -0.10
CA ALA A 587 24.10 4.62 -1.42
C ALA A 587 22.86 4.39 -2.29
N VAL A 588 22.49 5.39 -3.10
CA VAL A 588 21.47 5.23 -4.13
C VAL A 588 22.14 5.33 -5.50
N LYS A 589 22.09 4.25 -6.28
CA LYS A 589 22.67 4.16 -7.63
C LYS A 589 21.56 3.98 -8.66
N ILE A 590 21.49 4.85 -9.67
CA ILE A 590 20.47 4.81 -10.72
C ILE A 590 21.12 4.86 -12.10
N TYR A 591 20.99 3.79 -12.87
CA TYR A 591 21.58 3.68 -14.21
C TYR A 591 20.49 3.46 -15.26
N GLY A 592 20.56 4.16 -16.39
CA GLY A 592 19.56 4.04 -17.46
C GLY A 592 19.80 4.98 -18.64
N GLU A 593 18.83 5.06 -19.55
CA GLU A 593 18.83 6.04 -20.66
C GLU A 593 18.50 7.44 -20.13
N THR A 594 17.39 7.52 -19.39
CA THR A 594 16.92 8.67 -18.60
C THR A 594 16.57 8.20 -17.18
N ALA A 595 16.50 9.14 -16.24
CA ALA A 595 15.96 8.89 -14.92
C ALA A 595 14.99 10.01 -14.53
N ASP A 596 13.69 9.69 -14.48
CA ASP A 596 12.63 10.58 -14.00
C ASP A 596 12.26 10.20 -12.57
N ILE A 597 12.51 11.09 -11.62
CA ILE A 597 12.30 10.84 -10.20
C ILE A 597 11.37 11.93 -9.67
N ILE A 598 10.12 11.55 -9.47
CA ILE A 598 9.03 12.46 -9.19
C ILE A 598 8.54 12.20 -7.77
N TYR A 599 8.64 13.18 -6.90
CA TYR A 599 8.07 13.07 -5.57
C TYR A 599 6.57 13.27 -5.60
N ASP A 600 5.85 12.34 -4.99
CA ASP A 600 4.42 12.47 -4.72
C ASP A 600 4.15 12.03 -3.28
N SER A 601 3.80 13.02 -2.44
CA SER A 601 3.47 12.80 -1.04
C SER A 601 2.27 11.88 -0.83
N ALA A 602 1.43 11.70 -1.87
CA ALA A 602 0.35 10.73 -1.86
C ALA A 602 0.85 9.28 -1.87
N PHE A 603 2.14 9.00 -1.93
CA PHE A 603 2.69 7.64 -1.82
C PHE A 603 3.43 7.36 -0.51
N LEU A 604 3.58 8.35 0.36
CA LEU A 604 4.12 8.13 1.69
C LEU A 604 3.03 7.66 2.66
N THR A 605 3.37 6.67 3.49
CA THR A 605 2.48 6.13 4.52
C THR A 605 2.46 7.08 5.72
N PRO A 606 1.28 7.57 6.16
CA PRO A 606 1.17 8.35 7.40
C PRO A 606 1.37 7.44 8.62
N GLY A 607 2.44 7.63 9.42
CA GLY A 607 2.56 6.92 10.70
C GLY A 607 3.97 6.58 11.22
N THR A 608 5.03 6.96 10.52
CA THR A 608 6.42 6.73 10.95
C THR A 608 6.96 7.95 11.68
N THR A 609 7.47 7.72 12.88
CA THR A 609 7.87 8.77 13.83
C THR A 609 9.20 9.41 13.42
N LEU A 610 9.21 10.72 13.20
CA LEU A 610 10.43 11.54 13.26
C LEU A 610 10.38 12.35 14.55
N THR A 611 11.41 12.22 15.37
CA THR A 611 11.50 12.90 16.67
C THR A 611 12.39 14.12 16.54
N ALA A 612 11.79 15.31 16.35
CA ALA A 612 12.29 16.59 16.86
C ALA A 612 11.16 17.65 16.84
N GLY A 613 11.25 18.64 17.74
CA GLY A 613 10.16 19.52 18.21
C GLY A 613 9.34 20.31 17.17
N ALA A 614 8.09 20.61 17.58
CA ALA A 614 6.95 21.30 16.94
C ALA A 614 7.27 22.59 16.12
N PRO A 615 6.40 23.07 15.16
CA PRO A 615 4.93 23.07 15.16
C PRO A 615 4.21 22.49 13.92
N LEU A 616 2.88 22.31 14.06
CA LEU A 616 1.95 21.45 13.30
C LEU A 616 1.34 22.09 12.02
N GLN A 617 1.39 21.40 10.87
CA GLN A 617 0.43 21.54 9.76
C GLN A 617 0.15 20.20 9.06
N GLY A 618 -1.14 19.79 8.98
CA GLY A 618 -1.62 18.71 8.10
C GLY A 618 -2.29 17.51 8.81
N ILE A 619 -3.52 17.17 8.41
CA ILE A 619 -4.25 15.96 8.85
C ILE A 619 -4.36 15.02 7.64
N THR A 620 -3.84 13.78 7.75
CA THR A 620 -3.58 12.91 6.58
C THR A 620 -4.11 11.48 6.71
N ARG A 621 -4.90 11.13 7.73
CA ARG A 621 -5.47 9.78 7.86
C ARG A 621 -7.00 9.80 8.01
N ILE A 622 -7.64 8.95 7.21
CA ILE A 622 -9.04 8.53 7.31
C ILE A 622 -8.98 7.00 7.21
N SER A 623 -9.28 6.28 8.29
CA SER A 623 -9.45 4.82 8.25
C SER A 623 -10.93 4.53 8.30
N TYR A 624 -11.48 3.66 7.46
CA TYR A 624 -12.90 3.31 7.47
C TYR A 624 -13.11 1.93 8.10
N GLY A 625 -13.90 1.86 9.18
CA GLY A 625 -14.42 0.60 9.70
C GLY A 625 -15.94 0.59 9.57
N PHE A 626 -16.48 -0.39 8.84
CA PHE A 626 -17.93 -0.62 8.74
C PHE A 626 -18.33 -1.64 9.81
N GLU A 627 -19.10 -1.22 10.80
CA GLU A 627 -19.86 -2.13 11.67
C GLU A 627 -21.27 -2.23 11.07
N ARG A 628 -21.69 -3.44 10.68
CA ARG A 628 -23.03 -3.73 10.18
C ARG A 628 -23.97 -4.10 11.32
#